data_AF-A0A1W9WSC5-F1
#
_entry.id   AF-A0A1W9WSC5-F1
#
_cell.length_a   1.000
_cell.length_b   1.000
_cell.length_c   1.000
_cell.angle_alpha   90.00
_cell.angle_beta   90.00
_cell.angle_gamma   90.00
#
_symmetry.space_group_name_H-M   'P 1'
#
loop_
_entity.id
_entity.type
_entity.pdbx_description
1 polymer ?
#
loop_
_entity_poly.entity_id
_entity_poly.type
_entity_poly.pdbx_seq_one_letter_code
_entity_poly.pdbx_strand_id
1 'polypeptide(L)'
;MIQKLILSAKGFCMGAADVVPGVSGGTMAFILGIYTQLIEAIRSFDTVWLQHIFKLEFKSALQRPHFGFVIPLIIGIFCALLFFTRVIPLPTLLHTHPEPIYGLFFGLIVGSIIALLPEAERFDASAVFFVSVGTILGWLVVNLVPVKTPDAAWFIFLSGMLAISAMLLPGISGAFILLI
;
A
#
# COMPACT_ATOMS: atom_id res chain seq x y z
N MET A 1 4.18 9.19 -23.95
CA MET A 1 2.81 8.67 -23.73
C MET A 1 2.84 7.26 -23.14
N ILE A 2 3.54 6.31 -23.78
CA ILE A 2 3.65 4.91 -23.34
C ILE A 2 4.16 4.75 -21.89
N GLN A 3 5.23 5.46 -21.50
CA GLN A 3 5.76 5.38 -20.12
C GLN A 3 4.73 5.79 -19.05
N LYS A 4 3.88 6.77 -19.34
CA LYS A 4 2.82 7.21 -18.41
C LYS A 4 1.73 6.13 -18.29
N LEU A 5 1.39 5.47 -19.40
CA LEU A 5 0.45 4.35 -19.39
C LEU A 5 0.98 3.16 -18.58
N ILE A 6 2.26 2.81 -18.76
CA ILE A 6 2.94 1.78 -17.96
C ILE A 6 2.89 2.16 -16.48
N LEU A 7 3.16 3.42 -16.14
CA LEU A 7 3.12 3.88 -14.77
C LEU A 7 1.71 3.83 -14.17
N SER A 8 0.68 4.19 -14.94
CA SER A 8 -0.71 4.00 -14.52
C SER A 8 -1.08 2.53 -14.34
N ALA A 9 -0.58 1.62 -15.19
CA ALA A 9 -0.77 0.19 -15.00
C ALA A 9 -0.09 -0.31 -13.71
N LYS A 10 1.13 0.17 -13.40
CA LYS A 10 1.79 -0.10 -12.12
C LYS A 10 0.99 0.45 -10.94
N GLY A 11 0.44 1.65 -11.07
CA GLY A 11 -0.47 2.24 -10.08
C GLY A 11 -1.74 1.41 -9.89
N PHE A 12 -2.28 0.83 -10.98
CA PHE A 12 -3.42 -0.08 -10.88
C PHE A 12 -3.08 -1.34 -10.09
N CYS A 13 -1.92 -1.96 -10.34
CA CYS A 13 -1.45 -3.09 -9.54
C CYS A 13 -1.25 -2.72 -8.06
N MET A 14 -0.70 -1.53 -7.78
CA MET A 14 -0.56 -1.01 -6.42
C MET A 14 -1.93 -0.82 -5.73
N GLY A 15 -2.89 -0.17 -6.40
CA GLY A 15 -4.23 0.02 -5.85
C GLY A 15 -5.01 -1.29 -5.70
N ALA A 16 -4.79 -2.27 -6.58
CA ALA A 16 -5.36 -3.61 -6.46
C ALA A 16 -4.87 -4.32 -5.19
N ALA A 17 -3.58 -4.18 -4.87
CA ALA A 17 -3.02 -4.70 -3.63
C ALA A 17 -3.61 -4.03 -2.39
N ASP A 18 -3.81 -2.70 -2.40
CA ASP A 18 -4.37 -1.97 -1.25
C ASP A 18 -5.85 -2.29 -0.98
N VAL A 19 -6.58 -2.79 -1.98
CA VAL A 19 -7.97 -3.27 -1.81
C VAL A 19 -8.01 -4.62 -1.07
N VAL A 20 -6.94 -5.41 -1.14
CA VAL A 20 -6.88 -6.76 -0.57
C VAL A 20 -6.15 -6.75 0.78
N PRO A 21 -6.83 -7.05 1.90
CA PRO A 21 -6.17 -7.14 3.20
C PRO A 21 -5.03 -8.16 3.18
N GLY A 22 -3.86 -7.77 3.71
CA GLY A 22 -2.68 -8.64 3.77
C GLY A 22 -1.74 -8.54 2.55
N VAL A 23 -2.13 -7.81 1.50
CA VAL A 23 -1.21 -7.38 0.43
C VAL A 23 -0.90 -5.89 0.64
N SER A 24 0.34 -5.47 0.38
CA SER A 24 0.79 -4.09 0.57
C SER A 24 1.06 -3.42 -0.77
N GLY A 25 0.46 -2.25 -1.02
CA GLY A 25 0.80 -1.41 -2.16
C GLY A 25 2.28 -1.02 -2.19
N GLY A 26 2.90 -0.81 -1.03
CA GLY A 26 4.35 -0.58 -0.91
C GLY A 26 5.18 -1.76 -1.42
N THR A 27 4.75 -2.99 -1.13
CA THR A 27 5.36 -4.22 -1.70
C THR A 27 5.20 -4.27 -3.21
N MET A 28 4.00 -3.96 -3.75
CA MET A 28 3.81 -3.91 -5.20
C MET A 28 4.67 -2.84 -5.86
N ALA A 29 4.80 -1.66 -5.24
CA ALA A 29 5.67 -0.61 -5.75
C ALA A 29 7.14 -1.06 -5.79
N PHE A 30 7.58 -1.84 -4.81
CA PHE A 30 8.92 -2.43 -4.75
C PHE A 30 9.14 -3.48 -5.85
N ILE A 31 8.25 -4.48 -5.96
CA ILE A 31 8.30 -5.52 -7.00
C ILE A 31 8.27 -4.91 -8.40
N LEU A 32 7.47 -3.87 -8.61
CA LEU A 32 7.36 -3.18 -9.91
C LEU A 32 8.49 -2.18 -10.17
N GLY A 33 9.47 -2.06 -9.26
CA GLY A 33 10.65 -1.22 -9.40
C GLY A 33 10.37 0.29 -9.39
N ILE A 34 9.27 0.72 -8.77
CA ILE A 34 8.87 2.13 -8.66
C ILE A 34 8.93 2.66 -7.23
N TYR A 35 9.31 1.83 -6.26
CA TYR A 35 9.34 2.21 -4.84
C TYR A 35 10.23 3.42 -4.55
N THR A 36 11.47 3.44 -5.02
CA THR A 36 12.38 4.57 -4.78
C THR A 36 11.82 5.87 -5.35
N GLN A 37 11.26 5.83 -6.56
CA GLN A 37 10.62 6.98 -7.19
C GLN A 37 9.37 7.44 -6.44
N LEU A 38 8.60 6.50 -5.87
CA LEU A 38 7.45 6.81 -5.01
C LEU A 38 7.90 7.56 -3.76
N ILE A 39 8.93 7.08 -3.06
CA ILE A 39 9.46 7.74 -1.85
C ILE A 39 10.04 9.12 -2.18
N GLU A 40 10.79 9.26 -3.27
CA GLU A 40 11.29 10.55 -3.74
C GLU A 40 10.16 11.52 -4.11
N ALA A 41 9.14 11.02 -4.79
CA ALA A 41 7.95 11.80 -5.14
C ALA A 41 7.20 12.28 -3.90
N ILE A 42 7.04 11.44 -2.88
CA ILE A 42 6.40 11.84 -1.62
C ILE A 42 7.28 12.88 -0.90
N ARG A 43 8.60 12.64 -0.82
CA ARG A 43 9.55 13.57 -0.19
C ARG A 43 9.60 14.93 -0.88
N SER A 44 9.28 15.01 -2.18
CA SER A 44 9.28 16.27 -2.93
C SER A 44 8.19 17.25 -2.50
N PHE A 45 7.18 16.80 -1.75
CA PHE A 45 6.21 17.64 -1.06
C PHE A 45 6.78 18.13 0.29
N ASP A 46 7.86 18.89 0.22
CA ASP A 46 8.60 19.39 1.38
C ASP A 46 8.18 20.81 1.81
N THR A 47 8.86 21.33 2.84
CA THR A 47 8.63 22.70 3.34
C THR A 47 8.89 23.77 2.27
N VAL A 48 9.80 23.52 1.33
CA VAL A 48 10.11 24.46 0.26
C VAL A 48 8.99 24.47 -0.79
N TRP A 49 8.42 23.31 -1.12
CA TRP A 49 7.20 23.24 -1.93
C TRP A 49 6.06 24.05 -1.29
N LEU A 50 5.83 23.88 0.01
CA LEU A 50 4.83 24.65 0.76
C LEU A 50 5.12 26.16 0.71
N GLN A 51 6.37 26.58 0.87
CA GLN A 51 6.74 28.00 0.76
C GLN A 51 6.40 28.59 -0.61
N HIS A 52 6.66 27.86 -1.71
CA HIS A 52 6.29 28.32 -3.05
C HIS A 52 4.77 28.43 -3.21
N ILE A 53 3.98 27.53 -2.61
CA ILE A 53 2.51 27.63 -2.58
C ILE A 53 2.06 28.88 -1.82
N PHE A 54 2.58 29.13 -0.62
CA PHE A 54 2.21 30.31 0.18
C PHE A 54 2.63 31.64 -0.44
N LYS A 55 3.72 31.66 -1.22
CA LYS A 55 4.17 32.83 -2.00
C LYS A 55 3.43 33.01 -3.33
N LEU A 56 2.47 32.13 -3.65
CA LEU A 56 1.76 32.10 -4.94
C LEU A 56 2.70 31.92 -6.16
N GLU A 57 3.87 31.32 -5.94
CA GLU A 57 4.85 31.00 -6.98
C GLU A 57 4.53 29.67 -7.66
N PHE A 58 3.36 29.60 -8.31
CA PHE A 58 2.81 28.36 -8.87
C PHE A 58 3.75 27.65 -9.85
N LYS A 59 4.53 28.40 -10.63
CA LYS A 59 5.49 27.81 -11.58
C LYS A 59 6.56 27.01 -10.87
N SER A 60 7.13 27.54 -9.78
CA SER A 60 8.13 26.86 -8.96
C SER A 60 7.52 25.70 -8.18
N ALA A 61 6.28 25.88 -7.67
CA ALA A 61 5.55 24.83 -6.97
C ALA A 61 5.15 23.65 -7.88
N LEU A 62 4.92 23.89 -9.18
CA LEU A 62 4.59 22.85 -10.16
C LEU A 62 5.82 22.08 -10.69
N GLN A 63 7.02 22.67 -10.60
CA GLN A 63 8.25 22.05 -11.10
C GLN A 63 8.95 21.17 -10.07
N ARG A 64 8.70 21.40 -8.78
CA ARG A 64 9.39 20.69 -7.69
C ARG A 64 8.87 19.26 -7.47
N PRO A 65 7.55 19.01 -7.37
CA PRO A 65 7.07 17.66 -7.19
C PRO A 65 7.19 16.85 -8.47
N HIS A 66 7.40 15.54 -8.32
CA HIS A 66 7.44 14.59 -9.43
C HIS A 66 6.05 14.34 -10.03
N PHE A 67 5.31 15.38 -10.43
CA PHE A 67 3.94 15.29 -10.94
C PHE A 67 3.82 14.37 -12.16
N GLY A 68 4.86 14.29 -13.00
CA GLY A 68 4.92 13.36 -14.13
C GLY A 68 4.88 11.89 -13.71
N PHE A 69 5.28 11.58 -12.48
CA PHE A 69 5.19 10.26 -11.85
C PHE A 69 3.91 10.10 -11.02
N VAL A 70 3.65 11.08 -10.13
CA VAL A 70 2.55 11.02 -9.16
C VAL A 70 1.18 10.94 -9.84
N ILE A 71 0.93 11.78 -10.87
CA ILE A 71 -0.39 11.85 -11.51
C ILE A 71 -0.77 10.52 -12.17
N PRO A 72 0.05 9.93 -13.07
CA PRO A 72 -0.29 8.64 -13.67
C PRO A 72 -0.45 7.52 -12.63
N LEU A 73 0.38 7.50 -11.59
CA LEU A 73 0.32 6.49 -10.54
C LEU A 73 -1.01 6.57 -9.77
N ILE A 74 -1.38 7.77 -9.31
CA ILE A 74 -2.65 8.03 -8.61
C ILE A 74 -3.84 7.66 -9.50
N ILE A 75 -3.81 8.03 -10.79
CA ILE A 75 -4.85 7.61 -11.74
C ILE A 75 -4.99 6.08 -11.76
N GLY A 76 -3.87 5.36 -11.82
CA GLY A 76 -3.86 3.90 -11.74
C GLY A 76 -4.51 3.37 -10.47
N ILE A 77 -4.11 3.88 -9.30
CA ILE A 77 -4.64 3.48 -7.99
C ILE A 77 -6.16 3.73 -7.92
N PHE A 78 -6.63 4.91 -8.31
CA PHE A 78 -8.06 5.22 -8.34
C PHE A 78 -8.83 4.35 -9.34
N CYS A 79 -8.25 4.07 -10.51
CA CYS A 79 -8.86 3.14 -11.47
C CYS A 79 -9.02 1.74 -10.88
N ALA A 80 -8.03 1.23 -10.12
CA ALA A 80 -8.15 -0.05 -9.43
C ALA A 80 -9.26 -0.03 -8.38
N LEU A 81 -9.30 1.00 -7.54
CA LEU A 81 -10.35 1.16 -6.54
C LEU A 81 -11.75 1.19 -7.17
N LEU A 82 -11.94 1.96 -8.24
CA LEU A 82 -13.20 2.00 -8.98
C LEU A 82 -13.54 0.66 -9.63
N PHE A 83 -12.55 -0.02 -10.21
CA PHE A 83 -12.74 -1.33 -10.82
C PHE A 83 -13.23 -2.36 -9.79
N PHE A 84 -12.59 -2.41 -8.62
CA PHE A 84 -12.91 -3.34 -7.52
C PHE A 84 -14.10 -2.92 -6.64
N THR A 85 -14.68 -1.74 -6.89
CA THR A 85 -15.91 -1.31 -6.21
C THR A 85 -17.12 -1.30 -7.14
N ARG A 86 -16.93 -1.05 -8.44
CA ARG A 86 -18.01 -0.88 -9.43
C ARG A 86 -18.11 -2.00 -10.45
N VAL A 87 -16.98 -2.57 -10.89
CA VAL A 87 -16.96 -3.59 -11.96
C VAL A 87 -16.96 -4.99 -11.35
N ILE A 88 -16.01 -5.25 -10.46
CA ILE A 88 -15.98 -6.43 -9.60
C ILE A 88 -16.42 -5.92 -8.22
N PRO A 89 -17.70 -6.02 -7.83
CA PRO A 89 -18.17 -5.47 -6.57
C PRO A 89 -17.69 -6.34 -5.40
N LEU A 90 -16.40 -6.21 -5.04
CA LEU A 90 -15.78 -6.96 -3.96
C LEU A 90 -16.57 -6.91 -2.64
N PRO A 91 -17.14 -5.75 -2.23
CA PRO A 91 -17.98 -5.70 -1.03
C PRO A 91 -19.16 -6.67 -1.08
N THR A 92 -19.83 -6.77 -2.23
CA THR A 92 -20.95 -7.70 -2.42
C THR A 92 -20.46 -9.15 -2.47
N LEU A 93 -19.38 -9.41 -3.22
CA LEU A 93 -18.80 -10.76 -3.38
C LEU A 93 -18.27 -11.34 -2.08
N LEU A 94 -17.75 -10.51 -1.18
CA LEU A 94 -17.34 -10.92 0.17
C LEU A 94 -18.50 -11.47 0.99
N HIS A 95 -19.73 -11.02 0.75
CA HIS A 95 -20.92 -11.51 1.44
C HIS A 95 -21.60 -12.67 0.72
N THR A 96 -21.60 -12.68 -0.62
CA THR A 96 -22.32 -13.72 -1.39
C THR A 96 -21.45 -14.93 -1.74
N HIS A 97 -20.14 -14.76 -1.90
CA HIS A 97 -19.17 -15.79 -2.27
C HIS A 97 -17.87 -15.65 -1.47
N PRO A 98 -17.91 -15.82 -0.14
CA PRO A 98 -16.75 -15.59 0.71
C PRO A 98 -15.61 -16.57 0.43
N GLU A 99 -15.88 -17.85 0.17
CA GLU A 99 -14.84 -18.87 0.04
C GLU A 99 -13.94 -18.63 -1.18
N PRO A 100 -14.46 -18.34 -2.40
CA PRO A 100 -13.63 -17.98 -3.54
C PRO A 100 -12.82 -16.70 -3.32
N ILE A 101 -13.39 -15.69 -2.66
CA ILE A 101 -12.71 -14.41 -2.44
C ILE A 101 -11.60 -14.54 -1.41
N TYR A 102 -11.83 -15.26 -0.31
CA TYR A 102 -10.78 -15.57 0.65
C TYR A 102 -9.70 -16.47 0.06
N GLY A 103 -10.06 -17.42 -0.81
CA GLY A 103 -9.10 -18.22 -1.58
C GLY A 103 -8.22 -17.36 -2.49
N LEU A 104 -8.81 -16.37 -3.18
CA LEU A 104 -8.07 -15.39 -4.00
C LEU A 104 -7.10 -14.58 -3.14
N PHE A 105 -7.56 -14.04 -2.00
CA PHE A 105 -6.73 -13.24 -1.11
C PHE A 105 -5.57 -14.06 -0.54
N PHE A 106 -5.86 -15.28 -0.09
CA PHE A 106 -4.84 -16.22 0.37
C PHE A 106 -3.80 -16.50 -0.73
N GLY A 107 -4.23 -16.76 -1.96
CA GLY A 107 -3.34 -16.95 -3.10
C GLY A 107 -2.46 -15.73 -3.39
N LEU A 108 -3.02 -14.52 -3.29
CA LEU A 108 -2.26 -13.26 -3.46
C LEU A 108 -1.24 -13.04 -2.34
N ILE A 109 -1.59 -13.35 -1.09
CA ILE A 109 -0.66 -13.27 0.05
C ILE A 109 0.50 -14.26 -0.14
N VAL A 110 0.19 -15.53 -0.44
CA VAL A 110 1.22 -16.56 -0.72
C VAL A 110 2.08 -16.17 -1.91
N GLY A 111 1.47 -15.69 -3.00
CA GLY A 111 2.18 -15.19 -4.18
C GLY A 111 3.10 -14.01 -3.85
N SER A 112 2.70 -13.11 -2.96
CA SER A 112 3.54 -11.99 -2.51
C SER A 112 4.76 -12.46 -1.72
N ILE A 113 4.63 -13.50 -0.90
CA ILE A 113 5.77 -14.12 -0.20
C ILE A 113 6.73 -14.74 -1.22
N ILE A 114 6.20 -15.47 -2.20
CA ILE A 114 7.00 -16.08 -3.28
C ILE A 114 7.72 -15.01 -4.12
N ALA A 115 7.05 -13.90 -4.41
CA ALA A 115 7.61 -12.81 -5.18
C ALA A 115 8.70 -12.03 -4.45
N LEU A 116 8.71 -12.05 -3.10
CA LEU A 116 9.71 -11.38 -2.26
C LEU A 116 10.88 -12.27 -1.83
N LEU A 117 10.75 -13.59 -1.99
CA LEU A 117 11.78 -14.56 -1.64
C LEU A 117 13.12 -14.34 -2.38
N PRO A 118 13.15 -14.02 -3.69
CA PRO A 118 14.39 -13.76 -4.42
C PRO A 118 15.19 -12.55 -3.91
N GLU A 119 14.53 -11.57 -3.30
CA GLU A 119 15.16 -10.38 -2.75
C GLU A 119 15.80 -10.62 -1.37
N ALA A 120 15.54 -11.77 -0.74
CA ALA A 120 16.29 -12.22 0.42
C ALA A 120 17.69 -12.67 -0.02
N GLU A 121 18.70 -11.79 0.12
CA GLU A 121 20.07 -12.04 -0.32
C GLU A 121 20.67 -13.37 0.20
N ARG A 122 20.30 -13.79 1.43
CA ARG A 122 20.72 -15.05 2.05
C ARG A 122 19.64 -15.59 2.98
N PHE A 123 19.30 -16.87 2.81
CA PHE A 123 18.44 -17.61 3.73
C PHE A 123 19.30 -18.38 4.75
N ASP A 124 20.04 -17.66 5.57
CA ASP A 124 20.89 -18.23 6.62
C ASP A 124 20.11 -18.47 7.93
N ALA A 125 20.79 -18.97 8.97
CA ALA A 125 20.17 -19.22 10.27
C ALA A 125 19.58 -17.94 10.91
N SER A 126 20.16 -16.78 10.59
CA SER A 126 19.67 -15.47 11.04
C SER A 126 18.36 -15.12 10.35
N ALA A 127 18.28 -15.30 9.02
CA ALA A 127 17.04 -15.11 8.26
C ALA A 127 15.91 -16.00 8.79
N VAL A 128 16.18 -17.29 9.03
CA VAL A 128 15.19 -18.22 9.62
C VAL A 128 14.74 -17.75 11.00
N PHE A 129 15.66 -17.25 11.83
CA PHE A 129 15.33 -16.70 13.13
C PHE A 129 14.41 -15.48 13.02
N PHE A 130 14.76 -14.49 12.19
CA PHE A 130 13.94 -13.28 12.02
C PHE A 130 12.58 -13.57 11.39
N VAL A 131 12.50 -14.47 10.41
CA VAL A 131 11.22 -14.92 9.84
C VAL A 131 10.37 -15.57 10.93
N SER A 132 10.95 -16.46 11.73
CA SER A 132 10.24 -17.16 12.82
C SER A 132 9.74 -16.18 13.87
N VAL A 133 10.57 -15.24 14.31
CA VAL A 133 10.19 -14.17 15.25
C VAL A 133 9.07 -13.30 14.65
N GLY A 134 9.20 -12.89 13.39
CA GLY A 134 8.18 -12.11 12.68
C GLY A 134 6.85 -12.85 12.57
N THR A 135 6.87 -14.14 12.24
CA THR A 135 5.66 -14.99 12.20
C THR A 135 5.01 -15.11 13.58
N ILE A 136 5.78 -15.32 14.64
CA ILE A 136 5.26 -15.40 16.01
C ILE A 136 4.66 -14.06 16.44
N LEU A 137 5.35 -12.95 16.20
CA LEU A 137 4.84 -11.61 16.50
C LEU A 137 3.56 -11.31 15.72
N GLY A 138 3.54 -11.60 14.42
CA GLY A 138 2.35 -11.44 13.60
C GLY A 138 1.18 -12.28 14.12
N TRP A 139 1.43 -13.55 14.46
CA TRP A 139 0.42 -14.43 15.05
C TRP A 139 -0.10 -13.89 16.38
N LEU A 140 0.77 -13.40 17.28
CA LEU A 140 0.35 -12.78 18.54
C LEU A 140 -0.53 -11.55 18.29
N VAL A 141 -0.10 -10.64 17.40
CA VAL A 141 -0.84 -9.42 17.05
C VAL A 141 -2.24 -9.75 16.54
N VAL A 142 -2.38 -10.74 15.66
CA VAL A 142 -3.69 -11.17 15.13
C VAL A 142 -4.61 -11.72 16.22
N ASN A 143 -4.05 -12.45 17.20
CA ASN A 143 -4.83 -13.01 18.30
C ASN A 143 -5.15 -12.01 19.42
N LEU A 144 -4.57 -10.81 19.41
CA LEU A 144 -4.87 -9.74 20.37
C LEU A 144 -6.18 -8.97 20.02
N VAL A 145 -6.77 -9.24 18.85
CA VAL A 145 -8.05 -8.64 18.42
C VAL A 145 -9.20 -9.41 19.07
N PRO A 146 -9.84 -8.85 20.10
CA PRO A 146 -10.95 -7.95 19.85
C PRO A 146 -10.83 -6.67 20.68
N VAL A 147 -10.15 -5.66 20.14
CA VAL A 147 -10.14 -4.34 20.74
C VAL A 147 -11.43 -3.63 20.35
N LYS A 148 -12.32 -3.40 21.31
CA LYS A 148 -13.39 -2.40 21.10
C LYS A 148 -12.74 -1.03 21.04
N THR A 149 -12.57 -0.52 19.84
CA THR A 149 -12.01 0.80 19.60
C THR A 149 -13.08 1.89 19.69
N PRO A 150 -12.76 3.09 20.19
CA PRO A 150 -13.68 4.21 20.15
C PRO A 150 -13.97 4.67 18.70
N ASP A 151 -15.24 4.94 18.38
CA ASP A 151 -15.64 5.57 17.10
C ASP A 151 -15.38 7.09 17.06
N ALA A 152 -14.49 7.58 17.92
CA ALA A 152 -14.20 8.99 18.04
C ALA A 152 -13.28 9.47 16.90
N ALA A 153 -13.55 10.65 16.35
CA ALA A 153 -12.79 11.21 15.22
C ALA A 153 -11.27 11.30 15.49
N TRP A 154 -10.86 11.59 16.73
CA TRP A 154 -9.45 11.63 17.12
C TRP A 154 -8.78 10.25 17.01
N PHE A 155 -9.51 9.18 17.36
CA PHE A 155 -9.01 7.81 17.29
C PHE A 155 -8.86 7.39 15.83
N ILE A 156 -9.89 7.62 15.02
CA ILE A 156 -9.88 7.36 13.56
C ILE A 156 -8.73 8.12 12.89
N PHE A 157 -8.52 9.38 13.24
CA PHE A 157 -7.42 10.19 12.70
C PHE A 157 -6.05 9.59 13.03
N LEU A 158 -5.83 9.17 14.28
CA LEU A 158 -4.57 8.55 14.70
C LEU A 158 -4.35 7.19 14.01
N SER A 159 -5.38 6.35 13.93
CA SER A 159 -5.30 5.06 13.23
C SER A 159 -5.00 5.25 11.74
N GLY A 160 -5.64 6.24 11.09
CA GLY A 160 -5.36 6.60 9.71
C GLY A 160 -3.92 7.08 9.50
N MET A 161 -3.38 7.89 10.43
CA MET A 161 -1.98 8.34 10.40
C MET A 161 -0.99 7.17 10.52
N LEU A 162 -1.25 6.21 11.42
CA LEU A 162 -0.42 5.01 11.55
C LEU A 162 -0.54 4.11 10.31
N ALA A 163 -1.75 3.89 9.81
CA ALA A 163 -2.01 3.07 8.64
C ALA A 163 -1.34 3.61 7.38
N ILE A 164 -1.42 4.92 7.12
CA ILE A 164 -0.77 5.52 5.94
C ILE A 164 0.76 5.50 6.06
N SER A 165 1.30 5.68 7.27
CA SER A 165 2.74 5.58 7.51
C SER A 165 3.24 4.15 7.26
N ALA A 166 2.48 3.16 7.69
CA ALA A 166 2.78 1.76 7.44
C ALA A 166 2.66 1.37 5.97
N MET A 167 1.72 1.95 5.23
CA MET A 167 1.53 1.70 3.79
C MET A 167 2.74 2.14 2.94
N LEU A 168 3.59 3.04 3.46
CA LEU A 168 4.84 3.44 2.82
C LEU A 168 5.95 2.40 2.95
N LEU A 169 5.84 1.48 3.92
CA LEU A 169 6.84 0.46 4.18
C LEU A 169 6.48 -0.83 3.44
N PRO A 170 7.34 -1.35 2.55
CA PRO A 170 7.10 -2.63 1.91
C PRO A 170 6.94 -3.74 2.96
N GLY A 171 5.94 -4.59 2.76
CA GLY A 171 5.65 -5.73 3.64
C GLY A 171 4.66 -5.43 4.76
N ILE A 172 4.28 -4.16 5.01
CA ILE A 172 3.24 -3.82 5.98
C ILE A 172 1.99 -3.29 5.25
N SER A 173 0.82 -3.86 5.56
CA SER A 173 -0.46 -3.46 4.96
C SER A 173 -1.21 -2.50 5.89
N GLY A 174 -1.43 -1.27 5.42
CA GLY A 174 -2.16 -0.25 6.19
C GLY A 174 -3.62 -0.66 6.47
N ALA A 175 -4.28 -1.34 5.52
CA ALA A 175 -5.63 -1.88 5.71
C ALA A 175 -5.69 -2.95 6.82
N PHE A 176 -4.63 -3.74 6.98
CA PHE A 176 -4.54 -4.72 8.06
C PHE A 176 -4.30 -4.07 9.42
N ILE A 177 -3.53 -2.98 9.49
CA ILE A 177 -3.37 -2.19 10.73
C ILE A 177 -4.71 -1.60 11.19
N LEU A 178 -5.59 -1.20 10.28
CA LEU A 178 -6.92 -0.69 10.65
C LEU A 178 -7.89 -1.79 11.12
N LEU A 179 -7.58 -3.06 10.86
CA LEU A 179 -8.38 -4.21 11.27
C LEU A 179 -8.04 -4.68 12.70
N ILE A 180 -6.82 -4.40 13.15
CA ILE A 180 -6.26 -4.77 14.47
C ILE A 180 -6.46 -3.63 15.47
#